data_AF-A0A7C5GR19-F1
#
_entry.id   AF-A0A7C5GR19-F1
#
_cell.length_a   1.000
_cell.length_b   1.000
_cell.length_c   1.000
_cell.angle_alpha   90.00
_cell.angle_beta   90.00
_cell.angle_gamma   90.00
#
_symmetry.space_group_name_H-M   'P 1'
#
loop_
_entity.id
_entity.type
_entity.pdbx_description
1 polymer ?
#
loop_
_entity_poly.entity_id
_entity_poly.type
_entity_poly.pdbx_seq_one_letter_code
_entity_poly.pdbx_strand_id
1 'polypeptide(L)' 'MATINLTGENFQETITGNEIVIVDFWATWCGPCQSFSPIYESVSELPEN' A
#
# COMPACT_ATOMS: atom_id res chain seq x y z
N MET A 1 11.71 2.70 -0.38
CA MET A 1 11.03 1.64 -1.20
C MET A 1 10.31 0.67 -0.28
N ALA A 2 9.12 1.05 0.18
CA ALA A 2 8.35 0.25 1.13
C ALA A 2 6.97 -0.20 0.62
N THR A 3 6.46 0.40 -0.46
CA THR A 3 5.23 -0.07 -1.11
C THR A 3 5.52 -1.12 -2.18
N ILE A 4 4.70 -2.18 -2.22
CA ILE A 4 4.68 -3.17 -3.30
C ILE A 4 3.37 -3.06 -4.07
N ASN A 5 3.43 -3.27 -5.40
CA ASN A 5 2.21 -3.29 -6.20
C ASN A 5 1.49 -4.64 -6.02
N LEU A 6 0.25 -4.58 -5.51
CA LEU A 6 -0.57 -5.78 -5.31
C LEU A 6 -1.42 -6.07 -6.54
N THR A 7 -1.35 -7.32 -6.99
CA THR A 7 -2.16 -7.89 -8.06
C THR A 7 -2.90 -9.10 -7.50
N GLY A 8 -3.83 -9.66 -8.29
CA GLY A 8 -4.50 -10.89 -7.91
C GLY A 8 -3.55 -12.07 -7.66
N GLU A 9 -2.36 -12.05 -8.25
CA GLU A 9 -1.37 -13.13 -8.15
C GLU A 9 -0.63 -13.14 -6.81
N ASN A 10 -0.35 -11.97 -6.23
CA ASN A 10 0.46 -11.84 -5.02
C ASN A 10 -0.34 -11.39 -3.78
N PHE A 11 -1.62 -11.06 -3.93
CA PHE A 11 -2.44 -10.54 -2.84
C PHE A 11 -2.56 -11.51 -1.67
N GLN A 12 -2.92 -12.77 -1.94
CA GLN A 12 -3.17 -13.75 -0.88
C GLN A 12 -1.90 -14.08 -0.10
N GLU A 13 -0.78 -14.24 -0.79
CA GLU A 13 0.52 -14.44 -0.15
C GLU A 13 0.90 -13.23 0.72
N THR A 14 0.70 -12.01 0.21
CA THR A 14 1.04 -10.80 0.96
C THR A 14 0.25 -10.67 2.25
N ILE A 15 -1.08 -10.84 2.21
CA ILE A 15 -1.94 -10.63 3.39
C ILE A 15 -1.84 -11.76 4.42
N THR A 16 -1.32 -12.94 4.03
CA THR A 16 -1.16 -14.08 4.95
C THR A 16 0.28 -14.25 5.45
N GLY A 17 1.26 -13.73 4.71
CA GLY A 17 2.68 -13.80 5.05
C GLY A 17 3.19 -12.70 5.98
N ASN A 18 2.36 -11.69 6.30
CA ASN A 18 2.73 -10.56 7.16
C ASN A 18 1.73 -10.44 8.33
N GLU A 19 2.21 -10.01 9.49
CA GLU A 19 1.36 -9.85 10.69
C GLU A 19 0.33 -8.72 10.51
N ILE A 20 0.77 -7.59 9.96
CA ILE A 20 -0.08 -6.44 9.64
C ILE A 20 0.24 -5.99 8.22
N VAL A 21 -0.81 -5.74 7.44
CA VAL A 21 -0.71 -5.16 6.10
C VAL A 21 -1.69 -4.02 5.98
N ILE A 22 -1.20 -2.86 5.56
CA ILE A 22 -2.05 -1.76 5.11
C ILE A 22 -2.12 -1.84 3.58
N VAL A 23 -3.32 -1.72 3.02
CA VAL A 23 -3.55 -1.77 1.57
C VAL A 23 -4.24 -0.49 1.12
N ASP A 24 -3.62 0.23 0.19
CA ASP A 24 -4.24 1.36 -0.50
C ASP A 24 -5.02 0.89 -1.73
N PHE A 25 -6.35 0.82 -1.61
CA PHE A 25 -7.25 0.56 -2.73
C PHE A 25 -7.61 1.88 -3.41
N TRP A 26 -6.98 2.16 -4.55
CA TRP A 26 -7.13 3.42 -5.29
C TRP A 26 -7.49 3.19 -6.76
N ALA A 27 -7.75 4.29 -7.47
CA ALA A 27 -7.95 4.28 -8.92
C ALA A 27 -7.44 5.58 -9.57
N THR A 28 -7.04 5.51 -10.84
CA THR A 28 -6.48 6.66 -11.61
C THR A 28 -7.46 7.82 -11.80
N TRP A 29 -8.76 7.57 -11.68
CA TRP A 29 -9.82 8.58 -11.75
C TRP A 29 -10.23 9.11 -10.36
N CYS A 30 -9.68 8.56 -9.27
CA CYS A 30 -9.99 9.01 -7.92
C CYS A 30 -9.06 10.18 -7.55
N GLY A 31 -9.55 11.41 -7.71
CA GLY A 31 -8.83 12.63 -7.33
C GLY A 31 -8.40 12.67 -5.85
N PRO A 32 -9.27 12.31 -4.88
CA PRO A 32 -8.89 12.22 -3.47
C PRO A 32 -7.79 11.17 -3.22
N CYS A 33 -7.84 10.01 -3.87
CA CYS A 33 -6.83 8.96 -3.71
C CYS A 33 -5.46 9.42 -4.22
N GLN A 34 -5.42 10.08 -5.38
CA GLN A 34 -4.18 10.67 -5.91
C GLN A 34 -3.60 11.73 -4.96
N SER A 35 -4.45 12.51 -4.30
CA SER A 35 -4.00 13.50 -3.30
C SER A 35 -3.45 12.83 -2.04
N PHE A 36 -3.88 11.61 -1.72
CA PHE A 36 -3.43 10.85 -0.54
C PHE A 36 -2.16 10.02 -0.79
N SER A 37 -1.90 9.59 -2.03
CA SER A 37 -0.73 8.75 -2.40
C SER A 37 0.60 9.19 -1.77
N PRO A 38 0.97 10.49 -1.78
CA PRO A 38 2.25 10.92 -1.20
C PRO A 38 2.35 10.70 0.32
N ILE A 39 1.20 10.79 1.02
CA ILE A 39 1.14 10.56 2.46
C ILE A 39 1.33 9.07 2.74
N TYR A 40 0.62 8.22 1.99
CA TYR A 40 0.75 6.77 2.10
C TYR A 40 2.19 6.30 1.87
N GLU A 41 2.83 6.78 0.81
CA GLU A 41 4.23 6.50 0.50
C GLU A 41 5.16 6.95 1.63
N SER A 42 4.98 8.16 2.16
CA SER A 42 5.81 8.68 3.25
C SER A 42 5.73 7.84 4.54
N VAL A 43 4.54 7.34 4.87
CA VAL A 43 4.33 6.50 6.07
C VAL A 43 4.95 5.13 5.88
N SER A 44 4.91 4.58 4.66
CA SER A 44 5.50 3.26 4.37
C SER A 44 7.02 3.22 4.62
N GLU A 45 7.71 4.35 4.49
CA GLU A 45 9.17 4.43 4.65
C GLU A 45 9.63 4.70 6.08
N LEU A 46 8.69 4.88 7.01
CA LEU A 46 9.04 5.07 8.42
C LEU A 46 9.58 3.74 8.99
N PRO A 47 10.73 3.76 9.68
CA PRO A 47 11.23 2.57 10.35
C PRO A 47 10.26 2.11 11.44
N GLU A 48 9.97 0.82 11.46
CA GLU A 48 9.27 0.20 12.58
C GLU A 48 10.19 0.20 13.80
N ASN A 49 9.69 0.73 14.93
CA ASN A 49 10.42 0.85 16.20
C ASN A 49 10.28 -0.43 17.04
#